data_AF-A0A7C5ZLI2-F1
#
_entry.id   AF-A0A7C5ZLI2-F1
#
_cell.length_a   1.000
_cell.length_b   1.000
_cell.length_c   1.000
_cell.angle_alpha   90.00
_cell.angle_beta   90.00
_cell.angle_gamma   90.00
#
_symmetry.space_group_name_H-M   'P 1'
#
loop_
_entity.id
_entity.type
_entity.pdbx_description
1 polymer ?
#
loop_
_entity_poly.entity_id
_entity_poly.type
_entity_poly.pdbx_seq_one_letter_code
_entity_poly.pdbx_strand_id
1 'polypeptide(L)'
;MGGWTGQPTQGQGQPIGLDQAVKSAQAYVDQYGNQDLVLDEVMEFQYNYYAIVKEKSTDNGAFELLVDKYSGAVYPEQGPNMMWNVKYGMMSGVRGMMGGQFRPGNASGPMTVTPEQATAIAQKWLDQNQPGSTTESPDRFYGYYTIHTVKDGKVSGMLSVNGYSGQVWYHSWHGAFVQLKELGT
;
A
#
# COMPACT_ATOMS: atom_id res chain seq x y z
N MET A 1 -6.73 -17.16 5.47
CA MET A 1 -5.72 -16.09 5.59
C MET A 1 -4.36 -16.70 5.30
N GLY A 2 -3.77 -16.37 4.14
CA GLY A 2 -2.40 -16.79 3.80
C GLY A 2 -1.46 -15.65 4.15
N GLY A 3 -0.85 -15.70 5.33
CA GLY A 3 0.21 -14.78 5.71
C GLY A 3 1.47 -15.15 4.93
N TRP A 4 2.01 -14.23 4.15
CA TRP A 4 3.35 -14.37 3.58
C TRP A 4 4.37 -14.15 4.69
N THR A 5 5.09 -15.20 5.07
CA THR A 5 6.14 -15.20 6.10
C THR A 5 7.53 -14.95 5.51
N GLY A 6 7.64 -14.14 4.46
CA GLY A 6 8.92 -13.72 3.92
C GLY A 6 9.57 -12.74 4.88
N GLN A 7 10.41 -13.22 5.80
CA GLN A 7 11.27 -12.34 6.59
C GLN A 7 12.19 -11.56 5.64
N PRO A 8 12.22 -10.22 5.70
CA PRO A 8 13.19 -9.46 4.94
C PRO A 8 14.60 -9.86 5.37
N THR A 9 15.46 -10.12 4.39
CA THR A 9 16.88 -10.41 4.61
C THR A 9 17.51 -9.24 5.37
N GLN A 10 17.98 -9.48 6.60
CA GLN A 10 18.78 -8.49 7.32
C GLN A 10 20.11 -8.32 6.59
N GLY A 11 20.23 -7.25 5.79
CA GLY A 11 21.45 -6.91 5.09
C GLY A 11 22.58 -6.59 6.07
N GLN A 12 23.81 -6.97 5.72
CA GLN A 12 25.00 -6.55 6.47
C GLN A 12 25.36 -5.11 6.07
N GLY A 13 24.88 -4.12 6.83
CA GLY A 13 25.16 -2.69 6.58
C GLY A 13 24.40 -1.78 7.55
N GLN A 14 24.73 -0.49 7.56
CA GLN A 14 23.87 0.50 8.22
C GLN A 14 22.63 0.75 7.35
N PRO A 15 21.42 0.81 7.93
CA PRO A 15 20.24 1.21 7.19
C PRO A 15 20.42 2.58 6.54
N ILE A 16 19.90 2.77 5.33
CA ILE A 16 19.77 4.09 4.71
C ILE A 16 18.85 4.96 5.56
N GLY A 17 18.94 6.29 5.45
CA GLY A 17 17.99 7.20 6.09
C GLY A 17 16.73 7.43 5.26
N LEU A 18 15.68 7.98 5.88
CA LEU A 18 14.41 8.31 5.22
C LEU A 18 14.59 9.20 3.98
N ASP A 19 15.46 10.21 4.03
CA ASP A 19 15.72 11.07 2.86
C ASP A 19 16.32 10.31 1.67
N GLN A 20 17.10 9.26 1.92
CA GLN A 20 17.62 8.41 0.85
C GLN A 20 16.53 7.48 0.31
N ALA A 21 15.64 6.97 1.16
CA ALA A 21 14.49 6.19 0.73
C ALA A 21 13.53 7.01 -0.15
N VAL A 22 13.28 8.27 0.20
CA VAL A 22 12.51 9.21 -0.64
C VAL A 22 13.15 9.38 -2.01
N LYS A 23 14.48 9.56 -2.09
CA LYS A 23 15.17 9.66 -3.38
C LYS A 23 15.05 8.38 -4.20
N SER A 24 15.16 7.21 -3.58
CA SER A 24 14.97 5.93 -4.26
C SER A 24 13.55 5.79 -4.81
N ALA A 25 12.52 6.07 -4.00
CA ALA A 25 11.13 6.01 -4.43
C ALA A 25 10.83 7.04 -5.54
N GLN A 26 11.33 8.27 -5.43
CA GLN A 26 11.16 9.29 -6.47
C GLN A 26 11.81 8.86 -7.79
N ALA A 27 13.02 8.31 -7.75
CA ALA A 27 13.69 7.81 -8.95
C ALA A 27 12.88 6.68 -9.63
N TYR A 28 12.21 5.82 -8.85
CA TYR A 28 11.30 4.80 -9.38
C TYR A 28 10.10 5.43 -10.09
N VAL A 29 9.47 6.44 -9.48
CA VAL A 29 8.32 7.17 -10.08
C VAL A 29 8.75 7.88 -11.37
N ASP A 30 9.89 8.54 -11.37
CA ASP A 30 10.43 9.22 -12.55
C ASP A 30 10.71 8.22 -13.70
N GLN A 31 11.30 7.06 -13.37
CA GLN A 31 11.57 5.99 -14.33
C GLN A 31 10.29 5.36 -14.89
N TYR A 32 9.18 5.37 -14.13
CA TYR A 32 7.88 4.89 -14.59
C TYR A 32 7.40 5.67 -15.84
N GLY A 33 7.84 6.92 -16.00
CA GLY A 33 7.63 7.71 -17.22
C GLY A 33 6.20 8.22 -17.43
N ASN A 34 5.33 8.10 -16.41
CA ASN A 34 3.98 8.67 -16.45
C ASN A 34 3.96 10.00 -15.71
N GLN A 35 3.77 11.09 -16.45
CA GLN A 35 3.74 12.45 -15.90
C GLN A 35 2.56 12.73 -14.98
N ASP A 36 1.54 11.87 -14.93
CA ASP A 36 0.42 12.03 -13.99
C ASP A 36 0.74 11.45 -12.60
N LEU A 37 1.85 10.72 -12.43
CA LEU A 37 2.23 10.12 -11.16
C LEU A 37 3.07 11.07 -10.30
N VAL A 38 2.88 10.97 -8.98
CA VAL A 38 3.60 11.74 -7.97
C VAL A 38 3.79 10.89 -6.71
N LEU A 39 4.94 11.04 -6.06
CA LEU A 39 5.22 10.42 -4.75
C LEU A 39 4.55 11.27 -3.66
N ASP A 40 3.65 10.67 -2.88
CA ASP A 40 2.79 11.39 -1.94
C ASP A 40 3.38 11.41 -0.52
N GLU A 41 3.74 10.23 -0.03
CA GLU A 41 4.33 10.04 1.30
C GLU A 41 5.34 8.89 1.31
N VAL A 42 6.26 8.96 2.26
CA VAL A 42 7.19 7.87 2.59
C VAL A 42 7.24 7.65 4.09
N MET A 43 6.93 6.43 4.52
CA MET A 43 7.00 5.99 5.90
C MET A 43 8.20 5.08 6.14
N GLU A 44 8.88 5.28 7.25
CA GLU A 44 9.85 4.34 7.77
C GLU A 44 9.20 3.41 8.79
N PHE A 45 9.35 2.12 8.52
CA PHE A 45 9.06 1.06 9.47
C PHE A 45 10.35 0.32 9.86
N GLN A 46 10.21 -0.60 10.81
CA GLN A 46 11.30 -1.41 11.33
C GLN A 46 12.00 -2.19 10.22
N TYR A 47 11.25 -2.73 9.26
CA TYR A 47 11.78 -3.68 8.28
C TYR A 47 11.92 -3.13 6.85
N ASN A 48 11.23 -2.05 6.51
CA ASN A 48 11.25 -1.42 5.19
C ASN A 48 10.84 0.05 5.28
N TYR A 49 11.02 0.77 4.18
CA TYR A 49 10.25 1.98 3.94
C TYR A 49 9.05 1.62 3.07
N TYR A 50 7.92 2.27 3.33
CA TYR A 50 6.70 2.20 2.54
C TYR A 50 6.48 3.55 1.86
N ALA A 51 5.90 3.54 0.67
CA ALA A 51 5.56 4.77 -0.03
C ALA A 51 4.29 4.63 -0.86
N ILE A 52 3.49 5.71 -0.90
CA ILE A 52 2.33 5.85 -1.76
C ILE A 52 2.71 6.68 -2.99
N VAL A 53 2.29 6.21 -4.16
CA VAL A 53 2.31 6.96 -5.41
C VAL A 53 0.88 7.25 -5.82
N LYS A 54 0.53 8.52 -6.08
CA LYS A 54 -0.81 8.97 -6.49
C LYS A 54 -0.85 9.44 -7.94
N GLU A 55 -2.04 9.45 -8.51
CA GLU A 55 -2.36 10.22 -9.72
C GLU A 55 -2.70 11.66 -9.36
N LYS A 56 -2.01 12.64 -9.96
CA LYS A 56 -2.32 14.05 -9.79
C LYS A 56 -3.72 14.40 -10.30
N SER A 57 -4.16 13.77 -11.39
CA SER A 57 -5.44 14.07 -12.01
C SER A 57 -6.66 13.62 -11.19
N THR A 58 -6.51 12.62 -10.32
CA THR A 58 -7.64 12.04 -9.58
C THR A 58 -7.46 11.97 -8.08
N ASP A 59 -6.26 12.26 -7.57
CA ASP A 59 -5.86 12.09 -6.17
C ASP A 59 -5.97 10.64 -5.66
N ASN A 60 -6.22 9.67 -6.55
CA ASN A 60 -6.24 8.26 -6.17
C ASN A 60 -4.80 7.72 -6.09
N GLY A 61 -4.57 6.83 -5.13
CA GLY A 61 -3.42 5.96 -5.08
C GLY A 61 -3.31 5.14 -6.37
N ALA A 62 -2.21 5.35 -7.09
CA ALA A 62 -1.85 4.57 -8.26
C ALA A 62 -1.32 3.20 -7.82
N PHE A 63 -0.30 3.17 -6.97
CA PHE A 63 0.31 1.95 -6.43
C PHE A 63 1.18 2.26 -5.21
N GLU A 64 1.54 1.20 -4.50
CA GLU A 64 2.34 1.23 -3.27
C GLU A 64 3.73 0.60 -3.53
N LEU A 65 4.75 1.16 -2.90
CA LEU A 65 6.14 0.73 -3.03
C LEU A 65 6.74 0.39 -1.67
N LEU A 66 7.64 -0.58 -1.66
CA LEU A 66 8.57 -0.82 -0.56
C LEU A 66 9.99 -0.47 -0.99
N VAL A 67 10.75 0.12 -0.07
CA VAL A 67 12.19 0.34 -0.21
C VAL A 67 12.94 -0.50 0.84
N ASP A 68 13.87 -1.31 0.38
CA ASP A 68 14.74 -2.09 1.26
C ASP A 68 15.66 -1.18 2.09
N LYS A 69 15.75 -1.44 3.39
CA LYS A 69 16.47 -0.54 4.31
C LYS A 69 17.97 -0.51 4.10
N TYR A 70 18.57 -1.50 3.47
CA TYR A 70 20.02 -1.60 3.38
C TYR A 70 20.53 -1.26 1.98
N SER A 71 19.87 -1.79 0.96
CA SER A 71 20.23 -1.58 -0.44
C SER A 71 19.59 -0.36 -1.07
N GLY A 72 18.47 0.13 -0.51
CA GLY A 72 17.66 1.18 -1.14
C GLY A 72 16.93 0.73 -2.40
N ALA A 73 16.88 -0.59 -2.66
CA ALA A 73 16.15 -1.16 -3.77
C ALA A 73 14.65 -0.96 -3.60
N VAL A 74 13.96 -0.60 -4.68
CA VAL A 74 12.52 -0.29 -4.70
C VAL A 74 11.77 -1.40 -5.43
N TYR A 75 10.65 -1.84 -4.86
CA TYR A 75 9.77 -2.86 -5.44
C TYR A 75 8.32 -2.60 -5.08
N PRO A 76 7.35 -3.05 -5.92
CA PRO A 76 5.93 -2.95 -5.57
C PRO A 76 5.63 -3.67 -4.25
N GLU A 77 4.79 -3.08 -3.41
CA GLU A 77 4.33 -3.74 -2.21
C GLU A 77 3.51 -4.98 -2.54
N GLN A 78 3.75 -6.07 -1.81
CA GLN A 78 3.00 -7.31 -1.92
C GLN A 78 1.56 -7.20 -1.40
N GLY A 79 0.67 -8.06 -1.90
CA GLY A 79 -0.71 -8.16 -1.39
C GLY A 79 -1.66 -7.25 -2.18
N PRO A 80 -2.47 -6.39 -1.53
CA PRO A 80 -3.50 -5.58 -2.17
C PRO A 80 -3.03 -4.80 -3.42
N ASN A 81 -1.88 -4.15 -3.34
CA ASN A 81 -1.25 -3.45 -4.45
C ASN A 81 -1.03 -4.32 -5.70
N MET A 82 -0.71 -5.60 -5.54
CA MET A 82 -0.49 -6.52 -6.66
C MET A 82 -1.75 -7.30 -7.05
N MET A 83 -2.61 -7.60 -6.07
CA MET A 83 -3.72 -8.55 -6.20
C MET A 83 -5.09 -7.88 -6.35
N TRP A 84 -5.30 -6.69 -5.80
CA TRP A 84 -6.57 -5.96 -5.83
C TRP A 84 -6.51 -4.71 -6.69
N ASN A 85 -5.32 -4.22 -7.03
CA ASN A 85 -5.15 -3.08 -7.91
C ASN A 85 -5.54 -3.41 -9.35
N VAL A 86 -6.69 -2.88 -9.80
CA VAL A 86 -7.25 -3.17 -11.12
C VAL A 86 -6.66 -2.35 -12.26
N LYS A 87 -5.91 -1.27 -11.94
CA LYS A 87 -5.31 -0.37 -12.95
C LYS A 87 -3.80 -0.58 -13.06
N TYR A 88 -3.09 -0.72 -11.94
CA TYR A 88 -1.63 -0.81 -11.89
C TYR A 88 -1.08 -2.16 -11.42
N GLY A 89 -1.92 -3.04 -10.84
CA GLY A 89 -1.50 -4.35 -10.34
C GLY A 89 -1.27 -5.39 -11.43
N MET A 90 -0.83 -6.59 -11.02
CA MET A 90 -0.57 -7.71 -11.94
C MET A 90 -1.81 -8.10 -12.76
N MET A 91 -3.01 -7.91 -12.21
CA MET A 91 -4.27 -8.18 -12.91
C MET A 91 -4.54 -7.22 -14.09
N SER A 92 -3.88 -6.05 -14.15
CA SER A 92 -4.00 -5.11 -15.26
C SER A 92 -3.33 -5.65 -16.54
N GLY A 93 -2.21 -6.37 -16.41
CA GLY A 93 -1.44 -6.93 -17.53
C GLY A 93 -1.99 -8.24 -18.12
N VAL A 94 -2.79 -9.00 -17.37
CA VAL A 94 -3.40 -10.27 -17.86
C VAL A 94 -4.46 -10.01 -18.95
N ARG A 95 -4.88 -8.76 -19.16
CA ARG A 95 -5.72 -8.39 -20.31
C ARG A 95 -4.98 -8.41 -21.66
N GLY A 96 -3.65 -8.52 -21.69
CA GLY A 96 -2.85 -8.31 -22.91
C GLY A 96 -2.27 -9.55 -23.61
N MET A 97 -2.04 -10.69 -22.92
CA MET A 97 -1.15 -11.74 -23.46
C MET A 97 -1.68 -13.19 -23.41
N MET A 98 -2.82 -13.46 -22.77
CA MET A 98 -3.42 -14.81 -22.77
C MET A 98 -4.89 -14.69 -23.14
N GLY A 99 -5.19 -14.91 -24.42
CA GLY A 99 -6.54 -14.94 -25.00
C GLY A 99 -7.39 -16.11 -24.48
N GLY A 100 -7.67 -16.14 -23.18
CA GLY A 100 -8.50 -17.15 -22.56
C GLY A 100 -9.06 -16.66 -21.23
N GLN A 101 -10.37 -16.42 -21.21
CA GLN A 101 -11.34 -16.68 -20.13
C GLN A 101 -10.86 -16.81 -18.67
N PHE A 102 -9.89 -16.03 -18.20
CA PHE A 102 -9.78 -15.72 -16.79
C PHE A 102 -10.68 -14.51 -16.54
N ARG A 103 -11.88 -14.79 -16.02
CA ARG A 103 -12.72 -13.79 -15.35
C ARG A 103 -12.34 -13.81 -13.87
N PRO A 104 -11.33 -13.06 -13.40
CA PRO A 104 -11.23 -12.77 -11.97
C PRO A 104 -12.52 -12.05 -11.59
N GLY A 105 -13.20 -12.57 -10.56
CA GLY A 105 -14.56 -12.19 -10.20
C GLY A 105 -14.78 -10.66 -10.21
N ASN A 106 -15.72 -10.22 -11.04
CA ASN A 106 -16.54 -9.03 -10.89
C ASN A 106 -15.93 -7.64 -10.64
N ALA A 107 -14.62 -7.41 -10.80
CA ALA A 107 -14.06 -6.06 -10.73
C ALA A 107 -14.18 -5.33 -12.09
N SER A 108 -15.40 -5.01 -12.51
CA SER A 108 -15.68 -4.16 -13.68
C SER A 108 -16.82 -3.19 -13.36
N GLY A 109 -16.49 -2.15 -12.60
CA GLY A 109 -17.44 -1.12 -12.16
C GLY A 109 -16.85 -0.25 -11.06
N PRO A 110 -17.54 0.82 -10.64
CA PRO A 110 -17.14 1.60 -9.47
C PRO A 110 -17.10 0.71 -8.22
N MET A 111 -16.19 0.99 -7.30
CA MET A 111 -16.12 0.30 -6.01
C MET A 111 -17.45 0.40 -5.27
N THR A 112 -17.97 -0.73 -4.80
CA THR A 112 -19.24 -0.81 -4.07
C THR A 112 -19.09 -0.52 -2.59
N VAL A 113 -17.87 -0.66 -2.05
CA VAL A 113 -17.51 -0.24 -0.70
C VAL A 113 -17.11 1.23 -0.75
N THR A 114 -17.84 2.07 -0.01
CA THR A 114 -17.53 3.50 0.18
C THR A 114 -16.35 3.70 1.14
N PRO A 115 -15.68 4.86 1.13
CA PRO A 115 -14.63 5.17 2.11
C PRO A 115 -15.10 5.01 3.56
N GLU A 116 -16.31 5.48 3.89
CA GLU A 116 -16.87 5.39 5.24
C GLU A 116 -17.13 3.93 5.65
N GLN A 117 -17.59 3.10 4.71
CA GLN A 117 -17.73 1.65 4.94
C GLN A 117 -16.37 0.98 5.12
N ALA A 118 -15.34 1.38 4.36
CA ALA A 118 -14.00 0.85 4.51
C ALA A 118 -13.42 1.17 5.89
N THR A 119 -13.56 2.42 6.37
CA THR A 119 -13.20 2.83 7.73
C THR A 119 -13.94 1.99 8.78
N ALA A 120 -15.25 1.82 8.65
CA ALA A 120 -16.04 1.03 9.61
C ALA A 120 -15.63 -0.46 9.63
N ILE A 121 -15.34 -1.04 8.46
CA ILE A 121 -14.86 -2.42 8.32
C ILE A 121 -13.49 -2.58 8.99
N ALA A 122 -12.58 -1.64 8.72
CA ALA A 122 -11.23 -1.63 9.30
C ALA A 122 -11.29 -1.47 10.82
N GLN A 123 -12.06 -0.52 11.33
CA GLN A 123 -12.22 -0.31 12.77
C GLN A 123 -12.77 -1.56 13.46
N LYS A 124 -13.80 -2.20 12.89
CA LYS A 124 -14.34 -3.45 13.43
C LYS A 124 -13.29 -4.57 13.48
N TRP A 125 -12.40 -4.64 12.48
CA TRP A 125 -11.31 -5.61 12.49
C TRP A 125 -10.28 -5.27 13.58
N LEU A 126 -9.93 -3.99 13.77
CA LEU A 126 -9.02 -3.54 14.82
C LEU A 126 -9.58 -3.84 16.21
N ASP A 127 -10.85 -3.57 16.47
CA ASP A 127 -11.49 -3.85 17.76
C ASP A 127 -11.34 -5.32 18.18
N GLN A 128 -11.31 -6.24 17.20
CA GLN A 128 -11.19 -7.68 17.42
C GLN A 128 -9.74 -8.18 17.48
N ASN A 129 -8.83 -7.59 16.70
CA ASN A 129 -7.50 -8.15 16.44
C ASN A 129 -6.36 -7.27 17.00
N GLN A 130 -6.60 -5.98 17.18
CA GLN A 130 -5.66 -4.98 17.70
C GLN A 130 -6.37 -4.01 18.66
N PRO A 131 -6.87 -4.47 19.83
CA PRO A 131 -7.64 -3.63 20.74
C PRO A 131 -6.89 -2.36 21.16
N GLY A 132 -7.62 -1.24 21.18
CA GLY A 132 -7.08 0.09 21.47
C GLY A 132 -6.48 0.82 20.27
N SER A 133 -6.47 0.21 19.08
CA SER A 133 -6.13 0.88 17.83
C SER A 133 -7.34 1.51 17.15
N THR A 134 -7.09 2.56 16.37
CA THR A 134 -8.07 3.30 15.56
C THR A 134 -7.60 3.43 14.11
N THR A 135 -8.44 3.94 13.22
CA THR A 135 -8.09 4.19 11.81
C THR A 135 -7.89 5.66 11.51
N GLU A 136 -6.97 5.99 10.60
CA GLU A 136 -6.98 7.27 9.88
C GLU A 136 -7.96 7.23 8.69
N SER A 137 -8.03 8.35 7.96
CA SER A 137 -8.76 8.42 6.69
C SER A 137 -8.18 7.41 5.68
N PRO A 138 -9.03 6.71 4.91
CA PRO A 138 -8.57 5.73 3.92
C PRO A 138 -8.01 6.42 2.67
N ASP A 139 -6.82 6.01 2.23
CA ASP A 139 -6.32 6.29 0.89
C ASP A 139 -7.01 5.38 -0.13
N ARG A 140 -7.60 5.99 -1.14
CA ARG A 140 -8.31 5.26 -2.20
C ARG A 140 -7.35 4.82 -3.29
N PHE A 141 -7.33 3.52 -3.57
CA PHE A 141 -6.66 2.94 -4.72
C PHE A 141 -7.66 2.31 -5.69
N TYR A 142 -7.20 1.94 -6.88
CA TYR A 142 -8.04 1.25 -7.86
C TYR A 142 -8.40 -0.17 -7.43
N GLY A 143 -9.50 -0.33 -6.71
CA GLY A 143 -10.07 -1.62 -6.31
C GLY A 143 -9.95 -1.95 -4.82
N TYR A 144 -9.33 -1.07 -4.02
CA TYR A 144 -9.15 -1.23 -2.58
C TYR A 144 -8.86 0.13 -1.92
N TYR A 145 -8.85 0.13 -0.59
CA TYR A 145 -8.39 1.24 0.24
C TYR A 145 -7.21 0.76 1.08
N THR A 146 -6.20 1.60 1.30
CA THR A 146 -5.19 1.41 2.35
C THR A 146 -5.47 2.38 3.49
N ILE A 147 -5.32 1.90 4.72
CA ILE A 147 -5.74 2.62 5.92
C ILE A 147 -4.65 2.49 6.97
N HIS A 148 -4.06 3.62 7.35
CA HIS A 148 -3.15 3.70 8.48
C HIS A 148 -3.91 3.44 9.78
N THR A 149 -3.26 2.71 10.68
CA THR A 149 -3.81 2.34 11.98
C THR A 149 -3.05 3.09 13.06
N VAL A 150 -3.78 3.68 14.00
CA VAL A 150 -3.24 4.56 15.03
C VAL A 150 -3.41 3.91 16.40
N LYS A 151 -2.36 3.94 17.20
CA LYS A 151 -2.39 3.55 18.62
C LYS A 151 -1.66 4.60 19.44
N ASP A 152 -2.27 5.02 20.55
CA ASP A 152 -1.73 6.07 21.42
C ASP A 152 -1.39 7.37 20.66
N GLY A 153 -2.20 7.71 19.66
CA GLY A 153 -2.06 8.93 18.85
C GLY A 153 -0.93 8.89 17.82
N LYS A 154 -0.34 7.73 17.52
CA LYS A 154 0.69 7.55 16.50
C LYS A 154 0.34 6.42 15.53
N VAL A 155 0.77 6.55 14.28
CA VAL A 155 0.74 5.45 13.31
C VAL A 155 1.47 4.24 13.91
N SER A 156 0.83 3.07 13.81
CA SER A 156 1.26 1.81 14.41
C SER A 156 1.35 0.66 13.40
N GLY A 157 0.82 0.85 12.20
CA GLY A 157 0.76 -0.14 11.13
C GLY A 157 -0.31 0.27 10.11
N MET A 158 -0.68 -0.64 9.22
CA MET A 158 -1.71 -0.40 8.22
C MET A 158 -2.44 -1.69 7.82
N LEU A 159 -3.59 -1.52 7.21
CA LEU A 159 -4.34 -2.60 6.58
C LEU A 159 -5.05 -2.07 5.34
N SER A 160 -5.39 -2.96 4.42
CA SER A 160 -6.25 -2.63 3.29
C SER A 160 -7.63 -3.25 3.40
N VAL A 161 -8.62 -2.60 2.78
CA VAL A 161 -9.97 -3.11 2.61
C VAL A 161 -10.29 -3.22 1.12
N ASN A 162 -10.69 -4.40 0.66
CA ASN A 162 -11.08 -4.61 -0.73
C ASN A 162 -12.33 -3.77 -1.06
N GLY A 163 -12.26 -3.02 -2.16
CA GLY A 163 -13.28 -2.05 -2.56
C GLY A 163 -14.59 -2.65 -3.08
N TYR A 164 -14.66 -3.97 -3.25
CA TYR A 164 -15.85 -4.68 -3.72
C TYR A 164 -16.42 -5.61 -2.66
N SER A 165 -15.57 -6.41 -2.02
CA SER A 165 -15.99 -7.43 -1.05
C SER A 165 -15.95 -6.99 0.41
N GLY A 166 -15.25 -5.89 0.73
CA GLY A 166 -14.99 -5.49 2.11
C GLY A 166 -14.01 -6.41 2.84
N GLN A 167 -13.30 -7.29 2.14
CA GLN A 167 -12.28 -8.14 2.73
C GLN A 167 -11.13 -7.30 3.31
N VAL A 168 -10.73 -7.59 4.55
CA VAL A 168 -9.58 -6.96 5.21
C VAL A 168 -8.29 -7.73 4.92
N TRP A 169 -7.21 -7.00 4.66
CA TRP A 169 -5.85 -7.51 4.55
C TRP A 169 -4.92 -6.73 5.49
N TYR A 170 -4.43 -7.36 6.55
CA TYR A 170 -3.51 -6.72 7.49
C TYR A 170 -2.05 -6.80 7.02
N HIS A 171 -1.31 -5.69 7.10
CA HIS A 171 0.06 -5.60 6.60
C HIS A 171 1.07 -5.98 7.69
N SER A 172 1.33 -7.27 7.86
CA SER A 172 2.19 -7.78 8.94
C SER A 172 3.70 -7.67 8.67
N TRP A 173 4.12 -7.16 7.51
CA TRP A 173 5.51 -7.21 7.05
C TRP A 173 6.34 -5.94 7.34
N HIS A 174 5.73 -4.85 7.79
CA HIS A 174 6.46 -3.60 8.05
C HIS A 174 7.21 -3.61 9.40
N GLY A 175 6.63 -4.24 10.42
CA GLY A 175 7.09 -4.12 11.81
C GLY A 175 6.65 -2.79 12.45
N ALA A 176 7.39 -2.32 13.44
CA ALA A 176 7.05 -1.08 14.16
C ALA A 176 7.24 0.17 13.29
N PHE A 177 6.33 1.15 13.42
CA PHE A 177 6.47 2.48 12.83
C PHE A 177 7.65 3.26 13.45
N VAL A 178 8.34 4.06 12.65
CA VAL A 178 9.47 4.89 13.08
C VAL A 178 9.19 6.37 12.82
N GLN A 179 8.92 6.74 11.56
CA GLN A 179 8.68 8.12 11.15
C GLN A 179 7.98 8.19 9.79
N LEU A 180 7.38 9.33 9.48
CA LEU A 180 6.68 9.62 8.23
C LEU A 180 7.24 10.92 7.64
N LYS A 181 7.36 10.97 6.32
CA LYS A 181 7.58 12.21 5.57
C LYS A 181 6.50 12.36 4.50
N GLU A 182 5.64 13.33 4.75
CA GLU A 182 4.71 13.89 3.77
C GLU A 182 5.48 14.69 2.72
N LEU A 183 5.17 14.46 1.46
CA LEU A 183 5.73 15.21 0.33
C LEU A 183 4.66 16.09 -0.33
N GLY A 184 3.40 15.69 -0.19
CA GLY A 184 2.23 16.42 -0.65
C GLY A 184 2.08 16.42 -2.17
N THR A 185 0.88 16.76 -2.63
CA THR A 185 0.58 17.10 -4.03
C THR A 185 0.32 18.60 -4.19
#